data_AF-A0A969CAQ9-F1
#
_entry.id   AF-A0A969CAQ9-F1
#
_cell.length_a   1.000
_cell.length_b   1.000
_cell.length_c   1.000
_cell.angle_alpha   90.00
_cell.angle_beta   90.00
_cell.angle_gamma   90.00
#
_symmetry.space_group_name_H-M   'P 1'
#
loop_
_entity.id
_entity.type
_entity.pdbx_description
1 polymer ?
#
loop_
_entity_poly.entity_id
_entity_poly.type
_entity_poly.pdbx_seq_one_letter_code
_entity_poly.pdbx_strand_id
1 'polypeptide(L)'
;MVNVQQALENLRDSIAQVIADLEVWNTLQEIQDTLGLPKVDVSGLGKHKYLRKVTAVASEDTIIRVAQQMLISYPGTRAQPSDADLQLFQDALWWIESRGIQQISNTCRYRIIETVEDTCFWGRLTLREFFAPVIPISVYGCGSMPEVGDDGCLYKVFADISVFFGEKSRQIKPSRISVAKYFRELGLTEWPDRRFCLLVERLVHPEVQLAQNQRVLVERLDELLQQEDFELRAEGSQAGLPVYKVRKRATAACGVPKYIIFAATEKPDIVIDDALDMNIRIVRHEDKCLVYDRPPPAGNLTWTKLVEWWCKQTNKPSNDEETRREFGERLQASLQSEAERVFLLLISEFSSQS
;
A
#
# COMPACT_ATOMS: atom_id res chain seq x y z
N MET A 1 -18.80 -1.64 -0.95
CA MET A 1 -18.11 -1.02 0.20
C MET A 1 -17.78 -2.15 1.15
N VAL A 2 -16.50 -2.34 1.46
CA VAL A 2 -16.08 -3.33 2.46
C VAL A 2 -16.26 -2.71 3.83
N ASN A 3 -16.76 -3.48 4.79
CA ASN A 3 -16.86 -3.03 6.17
C ASN A 3 -15.45 -3.00 6.79
N VAL A 4 -14.94 -1.80 7.08
CA VAL A 4 -13.60 -1.60 7.67
C VAL A 4 -13.47 -2.31 9.01
N GLN A 5 -14.52 -2.29 9.82
CA GLN A 5 -14.55 -2.98 11.10
C GLN A 5 -14.37 -4.49 10.90
N GLN A 6 -15.05 -5.06 9.89
CA GLN A 6 -14.90 -6.46 9.54
C GLN A 6 -13.49 -6.77 9.02
N ALA A 7 -12.90 -5.89 8.21
CA ALA A 7 -11.52 -6.06 7.74
C ALA A 7 -10.52 -6.06 8.90
N LEU A 8 -10.72 -5.17 9.89
CA LEU A 8 -9.90 -5.11 11.09
C LEU A 8 -10.09 -6.33 11.99
N GLU A 9 -11.32 -6.81 12.16
CA GLU A 9 -11.62 -8.04 12.91
C GLU A 9 -10.97 -9.26 12.25
N ASN A 10 -11.09 -9.39 10.91
CA ASN A 10 -10.43 -10.44 10.16
C ASN A 10 -8.90 -10.38 10.30
N LEU A 11 -8.32 -9.17 10.33
CA LEU A 11 -6.89 -8.97 10.55
C LEU A 11 -6.46 -9.41 11.95
N ARG A 12 -7.24 -9.05 12.99
CA ARG A 12 -7.00 -9.49 14.38
C ARG A 12 -7.02 -11.01 14.51
N ASP A 13 -8.00 -11.66 13.89
CA ASP A 13 -8.13 -13.11 13.91
C ASP A 13 -7.00 -13.79 13.14
N SER A 14 -6.62 -13.25 11.98
CA SER A 14 -5.53 -13.79 11.15
C SER A 14 -4.18 -13.69 11.86
N ILE A 15 -3.86 -12.54 12.47
CA ILE A 15 -2.63 -12.36 13.26
C ILE A 15 -2.62 -13.35 14.44
N ALA A 16 -3.73 -13.46 15.16
CA ALA A 16 -3.83 -14.40 16.28
C ALA A 16 -3.62 -15.85 15.84
N GLN A 17 -4.20 -16.24 14.70
CA GLN A 17 -4.06 -17.58 14.15
C GLN A 17 -2.62 -17.86 13.73
N VAL A 18 -1.98 -16.95 12.99
CA VAL A 18 -0.60 -17.10 12.52
C VAL A 18 0.39 -17.22 13.67
N ILE A 19 0.31 -16.31 14.66
CA ILE A 19 1.18 -16.40 15.84
C ILE A 19 0.91 -17.71 16.60
N ALA A 20 -0.37 -18.12 16.70
CA ALA A 20 -0.71 -19.37 17.35
C ALA A 20 -0.13 -20.58 16.60
N ASP A 21 -0.12 -20.61 15.28
CA ASP A 21 0.38 -21.76 14.52
C ASP A 21 1.91 -21.85 14.53
N LEU A 22 2.61 -20.72 14.49
CA LEU A 22 4.06 -20.67 14.39
C LEU A 22 4.77 -20.86 15.75
N GLU A 23 4.15 -20.40 16.84
CA GLU A 23 4.82 -20.28 18.13
C GLU A 23 4.37 -21.28 19.18
N VAL A 24 5.19 -21.45 20.22
CA VAL A 24 4.84 -22.23 21.42
C VAL A 24 4.76 -21.31 22.63
N TRP A 25 4.16 -21.78 23.71
CA TRP A 25 4.00 -20.97 24.93
C TRP A 25 5.31 -20.36 25.45
N ASN A 26 6.44 -21.07 25.32
CA ASN A 26 7.74 -20.60 25.80
C ASN A 26 8.29 -19.41 25.00
N THR A 27 7.97 -19.29 23.71
CA THR A 27 8.44 -18.20 22.83
C THR A 27 7.42 -17.07 22.74
N LEU A 28 6.17 -17.32 23.09
CA LEU A 28 5.06 -16.39 22.87
C LEU A 28 5.27 -15.04 23.57
N GLN A 29 5.84 -15.05 24.77
CA GLN A 29 6.06 -13.83 25.53
C GLN A 29 7.04 -12.88 24.83
N GLU A 30 8.16 -13.42 24.31
CA GLU A 30 9.16 -12.64 23.57
C GLU A 30 8.57 -12.08 22.27
N ILE A 31 7.75 -12.88 21.57
CA ILE A 31 7.06 -12.45 20.35
C ILE A 31 6.04 -11.36 20.62
N GLN A 32 5.25 -11.48 21.69
CA GLN A 32 4.31 -10.43 22.09
C GLN A 32 5.02 -9.13 22.47
N ASP A 33 6.12 -9.23 23.23
CA ASP A 33 6.91 -8.06 23.63
C ASP A 33 7.53 -7.37 22.41
N THR A 34 8.07 -8.15 21.46
CA THR A 34 8.67 -7.63 20.21
C THR A 34 7.65 -6.99 19.28
N LEU A 35 6.44 -7.54 19.20
CA LEU A 35 5.33 -7.00 18.41
C LEU A 35 4.58 -5.88 19.14
N GLY A 36 4.86 -5.65 20.43
CA GLY A 36 4.15 -4.68 21.27
C GLY A 36 2.68 -5.04 21.49
N LEU A 37 2.35 -6.34 21.54
CA LEU A 37 1.00 -6.83 21.84
C LEU A 37 0.74 -6.83 23.36
N PRO A 38 -0.49 -6.52 23.81
CA PRO A 38 -0.81 -6.47 25.22
C PRO A 38 -0.77 -7.86 25.86
N LYS A 39 -0.43 -7.90 27.16
CA LYS A 39 -0.52 -9.11 27.98
C LYS A 39 -1.90 -9.14 28.64
N VAL A 40 -2.61 -10.26 28.48
CA VAL A 40 -3.94 -10.46 29.08
C VAL A 40 -3.87 -11.63 30.05
N ASP A 41 -4.38 -11.45 31.26
CA ASP A 41 -4.49 -12.54 32.23
C ASP A 41 -5.72 -13.40 31.92
N VAL A 42 -5.49 -14.69 31.69
CA VAL A 42 -6.52 -15.68 31.42
C VAL A 42 -5.96 -17.07 31.70
N SER A 43 -6.06 -17.48 32.95
CA SER A 43 -5.80 -18.85 33.37
C SER A 43 -6.70 -19.84 32.60
N GLY A 44 -6.11 -20.94 32.11
CA GLY A 44 -6.83 -22.06 31.51
C GLY A 44 -7.29 -21.91 30.04
N LEU A 45 -6.85 -20.88 29.30
CA LEU A 45 -7.12 -20.78 27.87
C LEU A 45 -6.10 -21.53 27.00
N GLY A 46 -6.57 -22.17 25.93
CA GLY A 46 -5.70 -22.65 24.86
C GLY A 46 -5.10 -21.50 24.04
N LYS A 47 -3.96 -21.75 23.37
CA LYS A 47 -3.13 -20.75 22.67
C LYS A 47 -3.92 -19.87 21.68
N HIS A 48 -4.73 -20.46 20.82
CA HIS A 48 -5.55 -19.71 19.85
C HIS A 48 -6.53 -18.76 20.54
N LYS A 49 -7.24 -19.24 21.57
CA LYS A 49 -8.23 -18.44 22.30
C LYS A 49 -7.56 -17.34 23.12
N TYR A 50 -6.39 -17.62 23.68
CA TYR A 50 -5.53 -16.61 24.32
C TYR A 50 -5.15 -15.51 23.33
N LEU A 51 -4.58 -15.86 22.18
CA LEU A 51 -4.13 -14.88 21.18
C LEU A 51 -5.27 -14.07 20.56
N ARG A 52 -6.44 -14.68 20.32
CA ARG A 52 -7.62 -13.91 19.90
C ARG A 52 -8.04 -12.87 20.93
N LYS A 53 -7.93 -13.18 22.23
CA LYS A 53 -8.22 -12.20 23.28
C LYS A 53 -7.16 -11.10 23.33
N VAL A 54 -5.89 -11.45 23.15
CA VAL A 54 -4.77 -10.49 23.05
C VAL A 54 -5.00 -9.53 21.88
N THR A 55 -5.24 -10.06 20.69
CA THR A 55 -5.48 -9.22 19.50
C THR A 55 -6.80 -8.48 19.59
N ALA A 56 -7.83 -8.97 20.29
CA ALA A 56 -9.07 -8.21 20.50
C ALA A 56 -8.91 -6.99 21.42
N VAL A 57 -8.06 -7.07 22.45
CA VAL A 57 -7.83 -5.97 23.41
C VAL A 57 -6.84 -4.92 22.89
N ALA A 58 -5.99 -5.28 21.93
CA ALA A 58 -5.02 -4.36 21.33
C ALA A 58 -5.70 -3.16 20.62
N SER A 59 -5.07 -1.99 20.63
CA SER A 59 -5.57 -0.84 19.84
C SER A 59 -5.50 -1.13 18.33
N GLU A 60 -6.30 -0.42 17.53
CA GLU A 60 -6.28 -0.56 16.07
C GLU A 60 -4.90 -0.25 15.48
N ASP A 61 -4.26 0.83 15.94
CA ASP A 61 -2.90 1.22 15.55
C ASP A 61 -1.88 0.12 15.86
N THR A 62 -2.04 -0.57 17.00
CA THR A 62 -1.16 -1.69 17.35
C THR A 62 -1.33 -2.83 16.37
N ILE A 63 -2.57 -3.20 16.03
CA ILE A 63 -2.84 -4.28 15.06
C ILE A 63 -2.31 -3.95 13.67
N ILE A 64 -2.50 -2.72 13.21
CA ILE A 64 -1.98 -2.26 11.92
C ILE A 64 -0.45 -2.32 11.91
N ARG A 65 0.21 -1.79 12.96
CA ARG A 65 1.67 -1.83 13.09
C ARG A 65 2.20 -3.27 13.14
N VAL A 66 1.54 -4.16 13.87
CA VAL A 66 1.91 -5.58 13.94
C VAL A 66 1.82 -6.22 12.57
N ALA A 67 0.72 -6.01 11.84
CA ALA A 67 0.57 -6.53 10.48
C ALA A 67 1.66 -6.01 9.55
N GLN A 68 1.95 -4.70 9.57
CA GLN A 68 3.02 -4.09 8.79
C GLN A 68 4.40 -4.65 9.14
N GLN A 69 4.68 -4.86 10.43
CA GLN A 69 5.94 -5.47 10.87
C GLN A 69 6.05 -6.91 10.39
N MET A 70 4.98 -7.71 10.54
CA MET A 70 4.96 -9.10 10.07
C MET A 70 5.12 -9.23 8.55
N LEU A 71 4.65 -8.25 7.77
CA LEU A 71 4.89 -8.17 6.33
C LEU A 71 6.37 -7.94 5.96
N ILE A 72 7.11 -7.21 6.80
CA ILE A 72 8.53 -6.90 6.57
C ILE A 72 9.41 -8.04 7.11
N SER A 73 9.17 -8.45 8.35
CA SER A 73 9.93 -9.49 9.04
C SER A 73 9.17 -10.00 10.26
N TYR A 74 8.94 -11.30 10.32
CA TYR A 74 8.36 -11.95 11.49
C TYR A 74 9.44 -12.22 12.55
N PRO A 75 9.25 -11.82 13.82
CA PRO A 75 10.29 -11.95 14.85
C PRO A 75 10.55 -13.40 15.32
N GLY A 76 9.68 -14.35 14.97
CA GLY A 76 9.84 -15.76 15.34
C GLY A 76 10.95 -16.46 14.58
N THR A 77 11.67 -17.34 15.26
CA THR A 77 12.80 -18.12 14.69
C THR A 77 12.43 -19.55 14.35
N ARG A 78 11.27 -20.04 14.81
CA ARG A 78 10.83 -21.43 14.64
C ARG A 78 10.32 -21.71 13.23
N ALA A 79 9.49 -20.81 12.73
CA ALA A 79 8.83 -20.88 11.43
C ALA A 79 8.46 -19.45 11.00
N GLN A 80 8.20 -19.30 9.70
CA GLN A 80 7.81 -18.02 9.11
C GLN A 80 6.36 -18.09 8.63
N PRO A 81 5.60 -16.98 8.67
CA PRO A 81 4.29 -16.91 8.05
C PRO A 81 4.37 -17.31 6.57
N SER A 82 3.34 -18.00 6.08
CA SER A 82 3.28 -18.32 4.66
C SER A 82 2.98 -17.07 3.83
N ASP A 83 3.30 -17.09 2.54
CA ASP A 83 2.91 -16.00 1.62
C ASP A 83 1.39 -15.76 1.61
N ALA A 84 0.60 -16.80 1.89
CA ALA A 84 -0.86 -16.72 2.00
C ALA A 84 -1.27 -15.85 3.20
N ASP A 85 -0.63 -16.08 4.35
CA ASP A 85 -0.89 -15.33 5.57
C ASP A 85 -0.53 -13.86 5.40
N LEU A 86 0.65 -13.60 4.83
CA LEU A 86 1.13 -12.26 4.57
C LEU A 86 0.21 -11.51 3.59
N GLN A 87 -0.33 -12.18 2.57
CA GLN A 87 -1.30 -11.55 1.68
C GLN A 87 -2.58 -11.15 2.40
N LEU A 88 -3.13 -12.01 3.26
CA LEU A 88 -4.34 -11.67 4.02
C LEU A 88 -4.11 -10.40 4.86
N PHE A 89 -2.91 -10.25 5.42
CA PHE A 89 -2.53 -9.02 6.12
C PHE A 89 -2.48 -7.84 5.15
N GLN A 90 -1.81 -7.99 4.00
CA GLN A 90 -1.66 -6.93 3.02
C GLN A 90 -3.00 -6.44 2.47
N ASP A 91 -3.94 -7.34 2.19
CA ASP A 91 -5.28 -6.98 1.71
C ASP A 91 -6.11 -6.28 2.76
N ALA A 92 -6.09 -6.79 4.00
CA ALA A 92 -6.79 -6.14 5.09
C ALA A 92 -6.26 -4.73 5.30
N LEU A 93 -4.93 -4.54 5.26
CA LEU A 93 -4.31 -3.22 5.33
C LEU A 93 -4.75 -2.31 4.18
N TRP A 94 -4.75 -2.79 2.93
CA TRP A 94 -5.22 -1.97 1.81
C TRP A 94 -6.70 -1.58 1.93
N TRP A 95 -7.55 -2.46 2.45
CA TRP A 95 -8.95 -2.13 2.73
C TRP A 95 -9.10 -1.13 3.88
N ILE A 96 -8.28 -1.23 4.92
CA ILE A 96 -8.27 -0.28 6.04
C ILE A 96 -7.79 1.10 5.54
N GLU A 97 -6.70 1.16 4.79
CA GLU A 97 -6.15 2.37 4.18
C GLU A 97 -7.16 3.06 3.26
N SER A 98 -7.91 2.28 2.47
CA SER A 98 -8.94 2.81 1.57
C SER A 98 -10.28 3.09 2.27
N ARG A 99 -10.37 2.89 3.59
CA ARG A 99 -11.61 2.98 4.37
C ARG A 99 -12.75 2.12 3.79
N GLY A 100 -12.40 0.97 3.22
CA GLY A 100 -13.36 0.04 2.60
C GLY A 100 -13.95 0.54 1.28
N ILE A 101 -13.44 1.65 0.75
CA ILE A 101 -13.89 2.27 -0.48
C ILE A 101 -13.07 1.70 -1.63
N GLN A 102 -13.77 1.30 -2.69
CA GLN A 102 -13.20 0.95 -3.99
C GLN A 102 -13.54 2.12 -4.92
N GLN A 103 -12.51 2.83 -5.35
CA GLN A 103 -12.61 4.02 -6.19
C GLN A 103 -12.67 3.66 -7.67
N ILE A 104 -11.99 2.60 -8.10
CA ILE A 104 -12.04 2.14 -9.50
C ILE A 104 -13.25 1.22 -9.66
N SER A 105 -14.22 1.65 -10.46
CA SER A 105 -15.47 0.91 -10.67
C SER A 105 -15.24 -0.51 -11.21
N ASN A 106 -16.11 -1.45 -10.84
CA ASN A 106 -16.08 -2.81 -11.39
C ASN A 106 -16.21 -2.82 -12.93
N THR A 107 -16.95 -1.86 -13.49
CA THR A 107 -17.06 -1.70 -14.94
C THR A 107 -15.71 -1.35 -15.56
N CYS A 108 -14.98 -0.38 -15.00
CA CYS A 108 -13.63 -0.05 -15.47
C CYS A 108 -12.67 -1.25 -15.34
N ARG A 109 -12.73 -1.97 -14.21
CA ARG A 109 -11.92 -3.18 -13.98
C ARG A 109 -12.14 -4.23 -15.06
N TYR A 110 -13.39 -4.57 -15.38
CA TYR A 110 -13.68 -5.53 -16.45
C TYR A 110 -13.27 -5.03 -17.82
N ARG A 111 -13.53 -3.76 -18.15
CA ARG A 111 -13.13 -3.19 -19.44
C ARG A 111 -11.61 -3.25 -19.65
N ILE A 112 -10.83 -3.00 -18.59
CA ILE A 112 -9.37 -3.16 -18.62
C ILE A 112 -8.98 -4.60 -18.93
N ILE A 113 -9.59 -5.60 -18.27
CA ILE A 113 -9.30 -7.02 -18.54
C ILE A 113 -9.71 -7.42 -19.95
N GLU A 114 -10.85 -6.93 -20.43
CA GLU A 114 -11.33 -7.20 -21.79
C GLU A 114 -10.40 -6.63 -22.86
N THR A 115 -9.60 -5.59 -22.58
CA THR A 115 -8.61 -5.06 -23.54
C THR A 115 -7.52 -6.06 -23.90
N VAL A 116 -7.29 -7.06 -23.05
CA VAL A 116 -6.26 -8.09 -23.23
C VAL A 116 -6.85 -9.47 -23.53
N GLU A 117 -8.16 -9.55 -23.78
CA GLU A 117 -8.82 -10.77 -24.24
C GLU A 117 -8.22 -11.25 -25.56
N ASP A 118 -8.08 -12.57 -25.71
CA ASP A 118 -7.44 -13.21 -26.88
C ASP A 118 -5.99 -12.75 -27.17
N THR A 119 -5.29 -12.21 -26.16
CA THR A 119 -3.86 -11.87 -26.25
C THR A 119 -3.02 -12.65 -25.23
N CYS A 120 -1.74 -12.86 -25.54
CA CYS A 120 -0.76 -13.35 -24.57
C CYS A 120 -0.32 -12.20 -23.64
N PHE A 121 -1.22 -11.74 -22.75
CA PHE A 121 -0.99 -10.57 -21.91
C PHE A 121 0.17 -10.72 -20.91
N TRP A 122 0.57 -11.96 -20.62
CA TRP A 122 1.77 -12.30 -19.85
C TRP A 122 3.08 -12.12 -20.65
N GLY A 123 2.96 -11.81 -21.94
CA GLY A 123 4.06 -11.52 -22.84
C GLY A 123 5.07 -12.66 -22.90
N ARG A 124 6.32 -12.37 -22.56
CA ARG A 124 7.43 -13.35 -22.57
C ARG A 124 7.57 -14.19 -21.29
N LEU A 125 6.72 -13.97 -20.29
CA LEU A 125 6.79 -14.66 -19.01
C LEU A 125 5.88 -15.88 -18.98
N THR A 126 6.10 -16.79 -18.04
CA THR A 126 5.05 -17.75 -17.66
C THR A 126 3.93 -17.04 -16.89
N LEU A 127 2.73 -17.61 -16.87
CA LEU A 127 1.64 -17.03 -16.06
C LEU A 127 2.02 -16.93 -14.57
N ARG A 128 2.79 -17.87 -14.03
CA ARG A 128 3.28 -17.82 -12.65
C ARG A 128 4.17 -16.61 -12.42
N GLU A 129 5.13 -16.35 -13.30
CA GLU A 129 6.03 -15.18 -13.22
C GLU A 129 5.28 -13.86 -13.46
N PHE A 130 4.27 -13.87 -14.33
CA PHE A 130 3.40 -12.72 -14.54
C PHE A 130 2.65 -12.37 -13.26
N PHE A 131 2.00 -13.36 -12.63
CA PHE A 131 1.15 -13.14 -11.46
C PHE A 131 1.91 -13.03 -10.14
N ALA A 132 3.15 -13.49 -10.03
CA ALA A 132 3.93 -13.43 -8.79
C ALA A 132 3.86 -12.08 -8.03
N PRO A 133 3.97 -10.89 -8.67
CA PRO A 133 3.84 -9.61 -7.98
C PRO A 133 2.40 -9.13 -7.75
N VAL A 134 1.38 -9.85 -8.23
CA VAL A 134 -0.04 -9.44 -8.24
C VAL A 134 -0.90 -10.36 -7.37
N ILE A 135 -0.74 -11.67 -7.52
CA ILE A 135 -1.49 -12.74 -6.86
C ILE A 135 -0.48 -13.70 -6.24
N PRO A 136 -0.63 -14.07 -4.97
CA PRO A 136 0.35 -14.92 -4.29
C PRO A 136 0.13 -16.40 -4.53
N ILE A 137 1.13 -17.14 -4.06
CA ILE A 137 1.43 -18.50 -4.42
C ILE A 137 0.41 -19.53 -3.92
N SER A 138 -0.34 -19.20 -2.87
CA SER A 138 -1.42 -20.06 -2.35
C SER A 138 -2.55 -20.28 -3.35
N VAL A 139 -2.75 -19.35 -4.29
CA VAL A 139 -3.70 -19.50 -5.41
C VAL A 139 -3.12 -20.39 -6.52
N TYR A 140 -1.83 -20.74 -6.48
CA TYR A 140 -1.24 -21.70 -7.43
C TYR A 140 -1.46 -23.17 -7.03
N GLY A 141 -2.00 -23.44 -5.84
CA GLY A 141 -2.05 -24.79 -5.24
C GLY A 141 -3.26 -25.67 -5.56
N CYS A 142 -4.32 -25.16 -6.21
CA CYS A 142 -5.61 -25.88 -6.30
C CYS A 142 -6.23 -25.94 -7.72
N GLY A 143 -5.41 -26.10 -8.77
CA GLY A 143 -5.93 -26.17 -10.15
C GLY A 143 -6.58 -24.86 -10.64
N SER A 144 -6.29 -23.77 -9.93
CA SER A 144 -6.79 -22.42 -10.19
C SER A 144 -5.98 -21.71 -11.28
N MET A 145 -4.73 -22.09 -11.52
CA MET A 145 -4.01 -21.55 -12.67
C MET A 145 -4.48 -22.22 -13.96
N PRO A 146 -4.83 -21.43 -14.99
CA PRO A 146 -5.12 -21.98 -16.28
C PRO A 146 -3.83 -22.47 -16.93
N GLU A 147 -3.98 -23.50 -17.75
CA GLU A 147 -2.95 -23.90 -18.70
C GLU A 147 -2.99 -22.98 -19.92
N VAL A 148 -1.84 -22.77 -20.54
CA VAL A 148 -1.73 -22.02 -21.79
C VAL A 148 -1.65 -23.05 -22.92
N GLY A 149 -2.62 -23.02 -23.82
CA GLY A 149 -2.61 -23.87 -25.02
C GLY A 149 -1.61 -23.37 -26.06
N ASP A 150 -1.27 -24.22 -27.04
CA ASP A 150 -0.41 -23.87 -28.17
C ASP A 150 -1.00 -22.74 -29.04
N ASP A 151 -2.31 -22.51 -28.93
CA ASP A 151 -3.05 -21.39 -29.54
C ASP A 151 -2.93 -20.07 -28.76
N GLY A 152 -2.17 -20.04 -27.66
CA GLY A 152 -2.03 -18.88 -26.79
C GLY A 152 -3.26 -18.57 -25.96
N CYS A 153 -4.24 -19.47 -25.89
CA CYS A 153 -5.46 -19.29 -25.10
C CYS A 153 -5.34 -19.93 -23.71
N LEU A 154 -6.18 -19.49 -22.78
CA LEU A 154 -6.26 -20.05 -21.44
C LEU A 154 -7.21 -21.26 -21.42
N TYR A 155 -6.80 -22.32 -20.73
CA TYR A 155 -7.57 -23.54 -20.54
C TYR A 155 -7.68 -23.90 -19.06
N LYS A 156 -8.88 -24.25 -18.63
CA LYS A 156 -9.10 -24.74 -17.26
C LYS A 156 -9.06 -26.26 -17.24
N VAL A 157 -8.22 -26.81 -16.38
CA VAL A 157 -8.17 -28.25 -16.09
C VAL A 157 -8.80 -28.50 -14.74
N PHE A 158 -9.91 -29.22 -14.72
CA PHE A 158 -10.50 -29.69 -13.47
C PHE A 158 -9.75 -30.93 -13.02
N ALA A 159 -9.12 -30.88 -11.84
CA ALA A 159 -8.66 -32.09 -11.18
C ALA A 159 -9.89 -32.93 -10.82
N ASP A 160 -10.01 -34.11 -11.41
CA ASP A 160 -11.05 -35.07 -11.06
C ASP A 160 -10.77 -35.61 -9.66
N ILE A 161 -11.37 -34.99 -8.65
CA ILE A 161 -11.15 -35.38 -7.25
C ILE A 161 -11.56 -36.83 -6.96
N SER A 162 -12.38 -37.45 -7.82
CA SER A 162 -12.74 -38.87 -7.73
C SER A 162 -11.53 -39.81 -7.83
N VAL A 163 -10.44 -39.36 -8.46
CA VAL A 163 -9.17 -40.09 -8.55
C VAL A 163 -8.52 -40.28 -7.17
N PHE A 164 -8.67 -39.30 -6.26
CA PHE A 164 -8.23 -39.44 -4.86
C PHE A 164 -9.08 -40.45 -4.08
N PHE A 165 -10.27 -40.81 -4.58
CA PHE A 165 -11.17 -41.81 -4.00
C PHE A 165 -11.10 -43.17 -4.72
N GLY A 166 -10.11 -43.37 -5.59
CA GLY A 166 -9.86 -44.66 -6.25
C GLY A 166 -10.78 -44.97 -7.44
N GLU A 167 -11.56 -44.01 -7.91
CA GLU A 167 -12.31 -44.15 -9.17
C GLU A 167 -11.38 -44.01 -10.38
N LYS A 168 -11.68 -44.72 -11.47
CA LYS A 168 -10.95 -44.54 -12.73
C LYS A 168 -11.19 -43.10 -13.21
N SER A 169 -10.12 -42.34 -13.39
CA SER A 169 -10.19 -40.95 -13.85
C SER A 169 -11.08 -40.84 -15.08
N ARG A 170 -12.12 -40.00 -15.00
CA ARG A 170 -12.75 -39.52 -16.23
C ARG A 170 -11.75 -38.55 -16.84
N GLN A 171 -11.37 -38.77 -18.09
CA GLN A 171 -10.49 -37.86 -18.81
C GLN A 171 -11.29 -36.57 -19.09
N ILE A 172 -11.25 -35.62 -18.15
CA ILE A 172 -11.90 -34.32 -18.30
C ILE A 172 -11.08 -33.54 -19.31
N LYS A 173 -11.69 -33.22 -20.47
CA LYS A 173 -11.02 -32.40 -21.49
C LYS A 173 -10.86 -30.98 -20.96
N PRO A 174 -9.68 -30.35 -21.10
CA PRO A 174 -9.49 -28.94 -20.80
C PRO A 174 -10.50 -28.10 -21.59
N SER A 175 -11.15 -27.15 -20.92
CA SER A 175 -12.08 -26.23 -21.57
C SER A 175 -11.45 -24.84 -21.65
N ARG A 176 -11.47 -24.24 -22.84
CA ARG A 176 -11.04 -22.84 -23.02
C ARG A 176 -11.83 -21.93 -22.07
N ILE A 177 -11.12 -21.01 -21.42
CA ILE A 177 -11.67 -19.98 -20.54
C ILE A 177 -11.25 -18.61 -21.08
N SER A 178 -12.17 -17.64 -21.07
CA SER A 178 -11.84 -16.26 -21.41
C SER A 178 -11.05 -15.60 -20.28
N VAL A 179 -10.22 -14.61 -20.62
CA VAL A 179 -9.45 -13.84 -19.66
C VAL A 179 -10.40 -13.15 -18.66
N ALA A 180 -11.49 -12.54 -19.15
CA ALA A 180 -12.50 -11.91 -18.31
C ALA A 180 -13.15 -12.90 -17.32
N LYS A 181 -13.47 -14.13 -17.76
CA LYS A 181 -14.06 -15.16 -16.88
C LYS A 181 -13.04 -15.63 -15.83
N TYR A 182 -11.79 -15.80 -16.23
CA TYR A 182 -10.73 -16.19 -15.31
C TYR A 182 -10.53 -15.17 -14.19
N PHE A 183 -10.41 -13.88 -14.51
CA PHE A 183 -10.28 -12.83 -13.49
C PHE A 183 -11.53 -12.67 -12.62
N ARG A 184 -12.72 -12.93 -13.16
CA ARG A 184 -13.94 -13.00 -12.35
C ARG A 184 -13.85 -14.10 -11.29
N GLU A 185 -13.39 -15.30 -11.66
CA GLU A 185 -13.22 -16.41 -10.73
C GLU A 185 -12.11 -16.15 -9.70
N LEU A 186 -11.12 -15.32 -10.03
CA LEU A 186 -10.11 -14.82 -9.09
C LEU A 186 -10.61 -13.72 -8.13
N GLY A 187 -11.86 -13.28 -8.28
CA GLY A 187 -12.45 -12.24 -7.43
C GLY A 187 -12.01 -10.83 -7.78
N LEU A 188 -11.80 -10.49 -9.06
CA LEU A 188 -11.38 -9.15 -9.53
C LEU A 188 -12.17 -7.99 -8.88
N THR A 189 -13.46 -8.19 -8.65
CA THR A 189 -14.38 -7.20 -8.06
C THR A 189 -14.24 -7.07 -6.54
N GLU A 190 -13.66 -8.08 -5.90
CA GLU A 190 -13.44 -8.17 -4.45
C GLU A 190 -12.04 -7.69 -4.06
N TRP A 191 -11.20 -7.34 -5.03
CA TRP A 191 -9.85 -6.84 -4.77
C TRP A 191 -9.86 -5.38 -4.32
N PRO A 192 -9.00 -5.00 -3.35
CA PRO A 192 -8.73 -3.60 -3.09
C PRO A 192 -8.12 -2.94 -4.33
N ASP A 193 -8.33 -1.63 -4.50
CA ASP A 193 -7.79 -0.88 -5.67
C ASP A 193 -6.29 -1.08 -5.81
N ARG A 194 -5.55 -1.14 -4.71
CA ARG A 194 -4.09 -1.29 -4.75
C ARG A 194 -3.65 -2.57 -5.45
N ARG A 195 -4.34 -3.70 -5.23
CA ARG A 195 -4.07 -4.94 -5.97
C ARG A 195 -4.41 -4.81 -7.44
N PHE A 196 -5.57 -4.22 -7.75
CA PHE A 196 -5.96 -4.00 -9.13
C PHE A 196 -4.94 -3.11 -9.87
N CYS A 197 -4.46 -2.05 -9.23
CA CYS A 197 -3.40 -1.21 -9.76
C CYS A 197 -2.11 -2.02 -10.01
N LEU A 198 -1.71 -2.92 -9.11
CA LEU A 198 -0.55 -3.80 -9.34
C LEU A 198 -0.74 -4.68 -10.57
N LEU A 199 -1.95 -5.20 -10.83
CA LEU A 199 -2.24 -5.94 -12.05
C LEU A 199 -2.04 -5.06 -13.29
N VAL A 200 -2.62 -3.85 -13.29
CA VAL A 200 -2.51 -2.92 -14.42
C VAL A 200 -1.06 -2.52 -14.68
N GLU A 201 -0.31 -2.20 -13.63
CA GLU A 201 1.14 -1.93 -13.71
C GLU A 201 1.92 -3.11 -14.27
N ARG A 202 1.55 -4.34 -13.88
CA ARG A 202 2.19 -5.56 -14.38
C ARG A 202 1.89 -5.81 -15.85
N LEU A 203 0.66 -5.55 -16.32
CA LEU A 203 0.27 -5.68 -17.72
C LEU A 203 1.12 -4.83 -18.67
N VAL A 204 1.58 -3.66 -18.21
CA VAL A 204 2.41 -2.73 -19.00
C VAL A 204 3.89 -2.75 -18.61
N HIS A 205 4.32 -3.67 -17.75
CA HIS A 205 5.69 -3.71 -17.27
C HIS A 205 6.68 -4.10 -18.40
N PRO A 206 7.88 -3.50 -18.50
CA PRO A 206 8.85 -3.81 -19.57
C PRO A 206 9.40 -5.25 -19.52
N GLU A 207 9.27 -5.96 -18.40
CA GLU A 207 9.54 -7.40 -18.34
C GLU A 207 8.49 -8.24 -19.06
N VAL A 208 7.25 -7.74 -19.11
CA VAL A 208 6.11 -8.41 -19.71
C VAL A 208 6.00 -8.00 -21.19
N GLN A 209 5.99 -6.70 -21.46
CA GLN A 209 5.70 -6.13 -22.78
C GLN A 209 6.95 -5.71 -23.55
N LEU A 210 6.93 -5.94 -24.86
CA LEU A 210 7.87 -5.31 -25.79
C LEU A 210 7.52 -3.82 -25.95
N ALA A 211 8.51 -2.99 -26.26
CA ALA A 211 8.38 -1.53 -26.27
C ALA A 211 7.20 -1.01 -27.13
N GLN A 212 6.93 -1.62 -28.29
CA GLN A 212 5.82 -1.24 -29.15
C GLN A 212 4.46 -1.59 -28.52
N ASN A 213 4.32 -2.82 -28.02
CA ASN A 213 3.11 -3.30 -27.35
C ASN A 213 2.84 -2.53 -26.06
N GLN A 214 3.89 -2.18 -25.31
CA GLN A 214 3.79 -1.40 -24.09
C GLN A 214 3.10 -0.06 -24.35
N ARG A 215 3.51 0.68 -25.40
CA ARG A 215 2.90 1.97 -25.73
C ARG A 215 1.43 1.84 -26.07
N VAL A 216 1.07 0.89 -26.94
CA VAL A 216 -0.33 0.66 -27.34
C VAL A 216 -1.20 0.26 -26.14
N LEU A 217 -0.69 -0.59 -25.25
CA LEU A 217 -1.42 -0.96 -24.04
C LEU A 217 -1.54 0.22 -23.06
N VAL A 218 -0.48 0.99 -22.84
CA VAL A 218 -0.53 2.17 -21.97
C VAL A 218 -1.59 3.15 -22.46
N GLU A 219 -1.62 3.47 -23.75
CA GLU A 219 -2.63 4.38 -24.33
C GLU A 219 -4.06 3.89 -24.04
N ARG A 220 -4.36 2.62 -24.35
CA ARG A 220 -5.70 2.04 -24.14
C ARG A 220 -6.10 1.96 -22.67
N LEU A 221 -5.18 1.55 -21.80
CA LEU A 221 -5.46 1.39 -20.37
C LEU A 221 -5.59 2.75 -19.69
N ASP A 222 -4.75 3.71 -20.06
CA ASP A 222 -4.81 5.06 -19.52
C ASP A 222 -6.16 5.71 -19.86
N GLU A 223 -6.65 5.62 -21.10
CA GLU A 223 -7.98 6.10 -21.50
C GLU A 223 -9.12 5.62 -20.59
N LEU A 224 -9.08 4.35 -20.17
CA LEU A 224 -10.06 3.77 -19.25
C LEU A 224 -9.89 4.29 -17.81
N LEU A 225 -8.64 4.41 -17.34
CA LEU A 225 -8.33 4.92 -16.02
C LEU A 225 -8.70 6.40 -15.87
N GLN A 226 -8.56 7.21 -16.92
CA GLN A 226 -8.89 8.65 -16.88
C GLN A 226 -10.37 8.87 -16.55
N GLN A 227 -11.25 7.95 -16.93
CA GLN A 227 -12.69 8.00 -16.65
C GLN A 227 -13.01 7.84 -15.16
N GLU A 228 -12.06 7.35 -14.36
CA GLU A 228 -12.18 7.08 -12.94
C GLU A 228 -11.25 7.97 -12.09
N ASP A 229 -10.72 9.07 -12.65
CA ASP A 229 -9.71 9.95 -12.04
C ASP A 229 -8.37 9.24 -11.72
N PHE A 230 -7.96 8.28 -12.54
CA PHE A 230 -6.63 7.66 -12.47
C PHE A 230 -5.81 7.94 -13.74
N GLU A 231 -4.50 7.70 -13.66
CA GLU A 231 -3.57 7.78 -14.78
C GLU A 231 -2.42 6.78 -14.63
N LEU A 232 -1.88 6.31 -15.76
CA LEU A 232 -0.60 5.61 -15.85
C LEU A 232 0.53 6.62 -16.05
N ARG A 233 1.32 6.82 -15.01
CA ARG A 233 2.46 7.75 -15.05
C ARG A 233 3.78 6.99 -15.06
N ALA A 234 4.68 7.37 -15.97
CA ALA A 234 6.03 6.82 -15.97
C ALA A 234 6.79 7.27 -14.72
N GLU A 235 7.29 6.31 -13.95
CA GLU A 235 8.03 6.49 -12.71
C GLU A 235 9.31 5.64 -12.78
N GLY A 236 10.37 6.23 -13.33
CA GLY A 236 11.64 5.56 -13.55
C GLY A 236 11.70 4.77 -14.87
N SER A 237 12.76 3.97 -15.00
CA SER A 237 13.00 3.13 -16.18
C SER A 237 13.78 1.87 -15.81
N GLN A 238 13.55 0.79 -16.57
CA GLN A 238 14.28 -0.47 -16.46
C GLN A 238 14.79 -0.86 -17.85
N ALA A 239 16.11 -1.07 -17.96
CA ALA A 239 16.78 -1.34 -19.24
C ALA A 239 16.43 -0.33 -20.36
N GLY A 240 16.25 0.95 -20.01
CA GLY A 240 15.91 2.03 -20.95
C GLY A 240 14.44 2.10 -21.36
N LEU A 241 13.58 1.22 -20.83
CA LEU A 241 12.13 1.26 -21.02
C LEU A 241 11.43 1.87 -19.80
N PRO A 242 10.39 2.69 -20.00
CA PRO A 242 9.65 3.30 -18.89
C PRO A 242 8.94 2.24 -18.04
N VAL A 243 8.94 2.44 -16.72
CA VAL A 243 8.12 1.69 -15.78
C VAL A 243 6.95 2.57 -15.38
N TYR A 244 5.72 2.11 -15.58
CA TYR A 244 4.52 2.90 -15.28
C TYR A 244 3.93 2.51 -13.92
N LYS A 245 3.40 3.50 -13.21
CA LYS A 245 2.65 3.37 -11.97
C LYS A 245 1.25 3.96 -12.13
N VAL A 246 0.25 3.30 -11.55
CA VAL A 246 -1.12 3.85 -11.52
C VAL A 246 -1.20 4.85 -10.38
N ARG A 247 -1.62 6.07 -10.70
CA ARG A 247 -1.80 7.15 -9.73
C ARG A 247 -3.20 7.72 -9.83
N LYS A 248 -3.73 8.20 -8.72
CA LYS A 248 -4.94 9.03 -8.76
C LYS A 248 -4.54 10.37 -9.39
N ARG A 249 -5.24 10.77 -10.43
CA ARG A 249 -5.10 12.07 -11.07
C ARG A 249 -5.38 13.12 -10.00
N ALA A 250 -4.48 14.08 -9.85
CA ALA A 250 -4.77 15.23 -9.01
C ALA A 250 -5.98 15.93 -9.63
N THR A 251 -7.15 15.84 -8.99
CA THR A 251 -8.22 16.79 -9.25
C THR A 251 -7.63 18.16 -8.96
N ALA A 252 -7.92 19.16 -9.79
CA ALA A 252 -7.51 20.54 -9.53
C ALA A 252 -7.99 21.06 -8.14
N ALA A 253 -8.90 20.32 -7.48
CA ALA A 253 -9.40 20.55 -6.14
C ALA A 253 -8.75 19.72 -5.01
N CYS A 254 -7.84 18.78 -5.31
CA CYS A 254 -6.85 18.29 -4.33
C CYS A 254 -5.55 19.03 -4.59
N GLY A 255 -5.66 20.35 -4.47
CA GLY A 255 -4.59 21.29 -4.71
C GLY A 255 -3.42 20.99 -3.79
N VAL A 256 -2.23 21.31 -4.29
CA VAL A 256 -1.04 21.50 -3.47
C VAL A 256 -1.43 22.14 -2.12
N PRO A 257 -1.02 21.58 -0.96
CA PRO A 257 -1.48 22.07 0.34
C PRO A 257 -1.31 23.58 0.40
N LYS A 258 -2.43 24.30 0.58
CA LYS A 258 -2.46 25.76 0.61
C LYS A 258 -1.65 26.30 1.80
N TYR A 259 -1.60 25.53 2.88
CA TYR A 259 -0.86 25.84 4.10
C TYR A 259 -0.21 24.57 4.67
N ILE A 260 1.02 24.68 5.16
CA ILE A 260 1.67 23.71 6.04
C ILE A 260 1.96 24.43 7.36
N ILE A 261 1.37 23.93 8.45
CA ILE A 261 1.61 24.47 9.79
C ILE A 261 2.58 23.55 10.51
N PHE A 262 3.69 24.09 11.00
CA PHE A 262 4.76 23.31 11.61
C PHE A 262 5.50 24.10 12.70
N ALA A 263 6.49 23.49 13.33
CA ALA A 263 7.30 24.08 14.41
C ALA A 263 6.44 24.66 15.55
N ALA A 264 5.36 23.97 15.91
CA ALA A 264 4.42 24.41 16.93
C ALA A 264 4.95 24.05 18.32
N THR A 265 5.21 25.03 19.19
CA THR A 265 5.54 24.78 20.60
C THR A 265 4.29 24.58 21.46
N GLU A 266 3.16 25.12 21.00
CA GLU A 266 1.84 24.98 21.60
C GLU A 266 0.81 24.73 20.49
N LYS A 267 -0.30 24.06 20.82
CA LYS A 267 -1.35 23.76 19.83
C LYS A 267 -2.02 25.07 19.35
N PRO A 268 -1.99 25.39 18.04
CA PRO A 268 -2.67 26.57 17.52
C PRO A 268 -4.18 26.35 17.42
N ASP A 269 -4.95 27.39 17.71
CA ASP A 269 -6.39 27.40 17.48
C ASP A 269 -6.64 27.94 16.06
N ILE A 270 -7.08 27.07 15.16
CA ILE A 270 -7.28 27.37 13.74
C ILE A 270 -8.77 27.46 13.45
N VAL A 271 -9.19 28.52 12.77
CA VAL A 271 -10.54 28.66 12.21
C VAL A 271 -10.47 28.75 10.69
N ILE A 272 -11.50 28.23 10.02
CA ILE A 272 -11.69 28.41 8.58
C ILE A 272 -12.42 29.75 8.41
N ASP A 273 -11.72 30.72 7.84
CA ASP A 273 -12.21 32.09 7.62
C ASP A 273 -13.11 32.15 6.36
N ASP A 274 -12.74 31.38 5.34
CA ASP A 274 -13.53 31.18 4.13
C ASP A 274 -13.52 29.70 3.71
N ALA A 275 -14.69 29.08 3.69
CA ALA A 275 -14.86 27.67 3.35
C ALA A 275 -14.82 27.39 1.84
N LEU A 276 -14.98 28.39 0.98
CA LEU A 276 -14.86 28.22 -0.48
C LEU A 276 -13.39 28.28 -0.89
N ASP A 277 -12.66 29.28 -0.39
CA ASP A 277 -11.24 29.44 -0.71
C ASP A 277 -10.31 28.60 0.18
N MET A 278 -10.83 27.92 1.20
CA MET A 278 -10.05 27.21 2.23
C MET A 278 -9.00 28.12 2.89
N ASN A 279 -9.37 29.38 3.16
CA ASN A 279 -8.53 30.31 3.91
C ASN A 279 -8.64 30.00 5.41
N ILE A 280 -7.51 29.88 6.07
CA ILE A 280 -7.43 29.64 7.51
C ILE A 280 -6.94 30.91 8.23
N ARG A 281 -7.37 31.07 9.47
CA ARG A 281 -6.84 32.08 10.40
C ARG A 281 -6.48 31.40 11.70
N ILE A 282 -5.32 31.73 12.26
CA ILE A 282 -4.92 31.25 13.59
C ILE A 282 -5.36 32.30 14.60
N VAL A 283 -6.31 31.93 15.47
CA VAL A 283 -6.92 32.86 16.44
C VAL A 283 -6.20 32.85 17.79
N ARG A 284 -5.42 31.81 18.08
CA ARG A 284 -4.53 31.72 19.25
C ARG A 284 -3.25 30.95 18.93
N HIS A 285 -2.16 31.36 19.58
CA HIS A 285 -0.81 30.78 19.44
C HIS A 285 -0.24 30.86 18.01
N GLU A 286 -0.60 31.89 17.26
CA GLU A 286 -0.03 32.16 15.93
C GLU A 286 1.49 32.34 16.00
N ASP A 287 1.99 33.06 17.01
CA ASP A 287 3.41 33.26 17.29
C ASP A 287 4.16 31.99 17.73
N LYS A 288 3.42 30.92 18.07
CA LYS A 288 3.96 29.64 18.53
C LYS A 288 4.09 28.59 17.44
N CYS A 289 3.68 28.88 16.21
CA CYS A 289 3.82 27.98 15.07
C CYS A 289 4.34 28.72 13.84
N LEU A 290 4.64 27.99 12.78
CA LEU A 290 5.08 28.50 11.48
C LEU A 290 4.09 28.09 10.41
N VAL A 291 3.70 29.02 9.54
CA VAL A 291 2.72 28.79 8.46
C VAL A 291 3.39 28.99 7.11
N TYR A 292 3.68 27.88 6.42
CA TYR A 292 4.16 27.88 5.05
C TYR A 292 2.96 27.90 4.10
N ASP A 293 2.75 29.02 3.44
CA ASP A 293 1.59 29.35 2.59
C ASP A 293 1.88 29.21 1.09
N ARG A 294 2.99 28.57 0.73
CA ARG A 294 3.41 28.42 -0.67
C ARG A 294 3.17 26.99 -1.15
N PRO A 295 2.76 26.79 -2.40
CA PRO A 295 2.67 25.46 -2.96
C PRO A 295 4.09 24.88 -3.16
N PRO A 296 4.46 23.71 -2.58
CA PRO A 296 5.70 23.04 -2.93
C PRO A 296 5.76 22.73 -4.43
N PRO A 297 6.78 23.22 -5.17
CA PRO A 297 6.94 22.91 -6.58
C PRO A 297 7.08 21.40 -6.79
N ALA A 298 6.21 20.81 -7.62
CA ALA A 298 6.12 19.38 -7.89
C ALA A 298 5.87 18.48 -6.65
N GLY A 299 5.32 19.04 -5.56
CA GLY A 299 4.98 18.27 -4.35
C GLY A 299 6.15 18.03 -3.38
N ASN A 300 7.36 18.50 -3.69
CA ASN A 300 8.55 18.29 -2.86
C ASN A 300 8.98 19.57 -2.12
N LEU A 301 9.01 19.49 -0.78
CA LEU A 301 9.51 20.54 0.12
C LEU A 301 10.88 20.12 0.67
N THR A 302 11.95 20.80 0.24
CA THR A 302 13.32 20.51 0.67
C THR A 302 13.78 21.47 1.77
N TRP A 303 14.81 21.07 2.53
CA TRP A 303 15.42 21.93 3.57
C TRP A 303 15.84 23.29 3.03
N THR A 304 16.53 23.33 1.88
CA THR A 304 16.94 24.57 1.22
C THR A 304 15.76 25.49 0.93
N LYS A 305 14.63 24.94 0.45
CA LYS A 305 13.40 25.72 0.17
C LYS A 305 12.77 26.29 1.44
N LEU A 306 12.82 25.54 2.54
CA LEU A 306 12.34 26.00 3.85
C LEU A 306 13.20 27.15 4.38
N VAL A 307 14.52 27.04 4.27
CA VAL A 307 15.46 28.11 4.64
C VAL A 307 15.22 29.35 3.77
N GLU A 308 15.10 29.21 2.45
CA GLU A 308 14.79 30.34 1.55
C GLU A 308 13.46 31.02 1.90
N TRP A 309 12.45 30.25 2.28
CA TRP A 309 11.17 30.79 2.75
C TRP A 309 11.34 31.52 4.09
N TRP A 310 12.07 30.94 5.04
CA TRP A 310 12.33 31.53 6.35
C TRP A 310 13.07 32.88 6.23
N CYS A 311 14.12 32.93 5.41
CA CYS A 311 14.86 34.16 5.11
C CYS A 311 13.96 35.27 4.55
N LYS A 312 13.02 34.91 3.67
CA LYS A 312 12.03 35.87 3.15
C LYS A 312 11.04 36.33 4.22
N GLN A 313 10.64 35.46 5.14
CA GLN A 313 9.74 35.81 6.26
C GLN A 313 10.43 36.71 7.29
N THR A 314 11.69 36.46 7.61
CA THR A 314 12.46 37.23 8.60
C THR A 314 13.18 38.44 8.00
N ASN A 315 13.08 38.66 6.68
CA ASN A 315 13.80 39.70 5.94
C ASN A 315 15.32 39.65 6.15
N LYS A 316 15.88 38.44 6.21
CA LYS A 316 17.32 38.17 6.38
C LYS A 316 17.91 37.49 5.13
N PRO A 317 19.21 37.66 4.84
CA PRO A 317 19.83 37.05 3.68
C PRO A 317 19.94 35.52 3.79
N SER A 318 19.77 34.81 2.67
CA SER A 318 19.75 33.33 2.59
C SER A 318 21.10 32.64 2.79
N ASN A 319 22.19 33.39 2.69
CA ASN A 319 23.56 32.93 2.91
C ASN A 319 24.08 33.22 4.33
N ASP A 320 23.23 33.72 5.22
CA ASP A 320 23.60 33.98 6.60
C ASP A 320 23.47 32.70 7.45
N GLU A 321 24.60 32.23 7.99
CA GLU A 321 24.67 31.09 8.89
C GLU A 321 23.85 31.31 10.16
N GLU A 322 23.77 32.55 10.65
CA GLU A 322 22.99 32.90 11.82
C GLU A 322 21.49 32.69 11.58
N THR A 323 20.97 33.11 10.42
CA THR A 323 19.58 32.89 10.03
C THR A 323 19.21 31.40 9.92
N ARG A 324 20.14 30.56 9.42
CA ARG A 324 19.95 29.09 9.37
C ARG A 324 19.93 28.47 10.76
N ARG A 325 20.83 28.93 11.65
CA ARG A 325 20.88 28.50 13.05
C ARG A 325 19.58 28.86 13.77
N GLU A 326 19.09 30.09 13.63
CA GLU A 326 17.82 30.53 14.23
C GLU A 326 16.63 29.67 13.78
N PHE A 327 16.58 29.31 12.49
CA PHE A 327 15.53 28.42 11.97
C PHE A 327 15.65 27.01 12.57
N GLY A 328 16.86 26.48 12.65
CA GLY A 328 17.14 25.19 13.29
C GLY A 328 16.75 25.17 14.77
N GLU A 329 17.09 26.22 15.53
CA GLU A 329 16.70 26.38 16.93
C GLU A 329 15.18 26.45 17.09
N ARG A 330 14.49 27.18 16.20
CA ARG A 330 13.01 27.25 16.20
C ARG A 330 12.38 25.89 15.97
N LEU A 331 12.93 25.08 15.06
CA LEU A 331 12.45 23.71 14.82
C LEU A 331 12.72 22.81 16.02
N GLN A 332 13.94 22.84 16.58
CA GLN A 332 14.30 22.04 17.75
C GLN A 332 13.41 22.36 18.97
N ALA A 333 13.05 23.63 19.17
CA ALA A 333 12.17 24.05 20.26
C ALA A 333 10.77 23.44 20.18
N SER A 334 10.32 23.00 19.01
CA SER A 334 9.02 22.34 18.82
C SER A 334 9.03 20.83 19.11
N LEU A 335 10.22 20.23 19.24
CA LEU A 335 10.36 18.77 19.37
C LEU A 335 10.17 18.33 20.82
N GLN A 336 9.30 17.33 21.03
CA GLN A 336 8.87 16.88 22.35
C GLN A 336 9.60 15.61 22.82
N SER A 337 10.31 14.93 21.93
CA SER A 337 11.04 13.69 22.23
C SER A 337 12.51 13.72 21.80
N GLU A 338 13.35 12.90 22.46
CA GLU A 338 14.76 12.73 22.09
C GLU A 338 14.91 12.09 20.69
N ALA A 339 14.03 11.16 20.34
CA ALA A 339 14.00 10.54 19.01
C ALA A 339 13.77 11.56 17.89
N GLU A 340 12.84 12.50 18.09
CA GLU A 340 12.61 13.60 17.13
C GLU A 340 13.84 14.49 16.95
N ARG A 341 14.58 14.77 18.05
CA ARG A 341 15.79 15.60 18.01
C ARG A 341 16.91 14.92 17.21
N VAL A 342 17.13 13.62 17.45
CA VAL A 342 18.10 12.82 16.70
C VAL A 342 17.72 12.75 15.22
N PHE A 343 16.44 12.58 14.91
CA PHE A 343 15.94 12.56 13.54
C PHE A 343 16.19 13.89 12.80
N LEU A 344 15.93 15.03 13.45
CA LEU A 344 16.17 16.35 12.85
C LEU A 344 17.67 16.60 12.62
N LEU A 345 18.54 16.19 13.54
CA LEU A 345 19.99 16.33 13.40
C LEU A 345 20.51 15.55 12.19
N LEU A 346 20.09 14.29 12.03
CA LEU A 346 20.46 13.47 10.88
C LEU A 346 20.06 14.16 9.56
N ILE A 347 18.83 14.64 9.44
CA ILE A 347 18.35 15.32 8.22
C ILE A 347 19.16 16.58 7.91
N SER A 348 19.53 17.35 8.94
CA SER A 348 20.32 18.57 8.77
C SER A 348 21.77 18.29 8.32
N GLU A 349 22.37 17.21 8.81
CA GLU A 349 23.72 16.78 8.41
C GLU A 349 23.74 16.26 6.97
N PHE A 350 22.76 15.45 6.58
CA PHE A 350 22.65 14.94 5.20
C PHE A 350 22.37 16.06 4.18
N SER A 351 21.63 17.11 4.58
CA SER A 351 21.32 18.25 3.70
C SER A 351 22.47 19.25 3.53
N SER A 352 23.53 19.14 4.33
CA SER A 352 24.72 20.00 4.26
C SER A 352 25.82 19.45 3.33
N GLN A 353 25.65 18.21 2.84
CA GLN A 353 26.62 17.51 1.97
C GLN A 353 26.17 17.40 0.50
N SER A 354 25.01 17.96 0.14
CA SER A 354 24.38 17.86 -1.18
C SER A 354 24.27 19.19 -1.91
#